data_AF-A0A9Q3HBD2-F1
#
_entry.id   AF-A0A9Q3HBD2-F1
#
_cell.length_a   1.000
_cell.length_b   1.000
_cell.length_c   1.000
_cell.angle_alpha   90.00
_cell.angle_beta   90.00
_cell.angle_gamma   90.00
#
_symmetry.space_group_name_H-M   'P 1'
#
loop_
_entity.id
_entity.type
_entity.pdbx_description
1 polymer ?
#
loop_
_entity_poly.entity_id
_entity_poly.type
_entity_poly.pdbx_seq_one_letter_code
_entity_poly.pdbx_strand_id
1 'polypeptide(L)'
;MNKTLEDMIRRFCAYGLECKDSDCFTHDWCTLIPALELAYKKSIHYETGKTQSMLEKGWNPRLPYDKLKKDLVDIHPKASSFKLMLDKARHHANRCMQDSLKSAKERWDKSHKPPDLKIGDFVLVSALNFNNTKGRKKLKDCFA
;
A
#
# COMPACT_ATOMS: atom_id res chain seq x y z
N MET A 1 10.19 -5.89 -1.12
CA MET A 1 8.76 -5.81 -1.48
C MET A 1 8.18 -4.58 -0.79
N ASN A 2 7.49 -3.70 -1.52
CA ASN A 2 7.00 -2.43 -0.97
C ASN A 2 5.86 -2.72 0.03
N LYS A 3 5.97 -2.28 1.30
CA LYS A 3 5.03 -2.60 2.38
C LYS A 3 3.57 -2.28 2.01
N THR A 4 3.35 -1.25 1.20
CA THR A 4 2.04 -0.83 0.71
C THR A 4 1.39 -1.86 -0.22
N LEU A 5 2.17 -2.51 -1.08
CA LEU A 5 1.64 -3.46 -2.06
C LEU A 5 1.29 -4.79 -1.37
N GLU A 6 2.13 -5.23 -0.43
CA GLU A 6 1.85 -6.37 0.46
C GLU A 6 0.60 -6.12 1.31
N ASP A 7 0.44 -4.91 1.85
CA ASP A 7 -0.71 -4.52 2.65
C ASP A 7 -1.99 -4.40 1.80
N MET A 8 -1.90 -3.90 0.57
CA MET A 8 -3.01 -3.92 -0.40
C MET A 8 -3.44 -5.34 -0.75
N ILE A 9 -2.49 -6.25 -1.00
CA ILE A 9 -2.80 -7.68 -1.28
C ILE A 9 -3.48 -8.30 -0.07
N ARG A 10 -2.94 -8.13 1.14
CA ARG A 10 -3.58 -8.68 2.35
C ARG A 10 -5.00 -8.17 2.54
N ARG A 11 -5.27 -6.89 2.26
CA ARG A 11 -6.62 -6.31 2.45
C ARG A 11 -7.60 -6.64 1.33
N PHE A 12 -7.14 -6.91 0.12
CA PHE A 12 -8.02 -7.33 -0.98
C PHE A 12 -8.24 -8.85 -1.00
N CYS A 13 -7.24 -9.63 -0.59
CA CYS A 13 -7.29 -11.10 -0.66
C CYS A 13 -7.65 -11.77 0.68
N ALA A 14 -7.47 -11.12 1.84
CA ALA A 14 -7.74 -11.72 3.15
C ALA A 14 -9.11 -11.38 3.75
N TYR A 15 -10.06 -10.84 2.98
CA TYR A 15 -11.43 -10.69 3.50
C TYR A 15 -12.28 -11.92 3.20
N GLY A 16 -12.52 -12.68 4.26
CA GLY A 16 -13.64 -13.62 4.37
C GLY A 16 -14.98 -12.89 4.34
N LEU A 17 -15.37 -12.39 3.16
CA LEU A 17 -16.78 -12.26 2.83
C LEU A 17 -17.22 -13.64 2.33
N GLU A 18 -17.81 -14.44 3.23
CA GLU A 18 -18.70 -15.51 2.81
C GLU A 18 -19.90 -14.86 2.11
N CYS A 19 -19.76 -14.61 0.81
CA CYS A 19 -20.87 -14.21 -0.03
C CYS A 19 -21.74 -15.46 -0.25
N LYS A 20 -22.95 -15.47 0.31
CA LYS A 20 -23.91 -16.58 0.26
C LYS A 20 -24.54 -16.84 -1.12
N ASP A 21 -24.02 -16.23 -2.18
CA ASP A 21 -24.50 -16.49 -3.53
C ASP A 21 -23.62 -17.56 -4.18
N SER A 22 -24.26 -18.52 -4.83
CA SER A 22 -23.71 -19.79 -5.35
C SER A 22 -22.56 -19.67 -6.36
N ASP A 23 -22.15 -18.45 -6.73
CA ASP A 23 -21.09 -18.17 -7.70
C ASP A 23 -19.89 -17.50 -6.99
N CYS A 24 -19.42 -18.13 -5.91
CA CYS A 24 -18.31 -17.67 -5.10
C CYS A 24 -16.99 -17.78 -5.89
N PHE A 25 -16.56 -16.69 -6.51
CA PHE A 25 -15.15 -16.52 -6.89
C PHE A 25 -14.35 -16.25 -5.61
N THR A 26 -13.85 -17.30 -4.96
CA THR A 26 -12.65 -17.18 -4.13
C THR A 26 -11.55 -16.69 -5.07
N HIS A 27 -11.22 -15.41 -4.97
CA HIS A 27 -10.38 -14.78 -5.97
C HIS A 27 -8.97 -15.37 -5.88
N ASP A 28 -8.56 -16.09 -6.92
CA ASP A 28 -7.18 -16.48 -7.13
C ASP A 28 -6.32 -15.21 -7.14
N TRP A 29 -5.52 -15.03 -6.08
CA TRP A 29 -4.68 -13.85 -5.88
C TRP A 29 -3.69 -13.68 -7.05
N CYS A 30 -3.30 -14.78 -7.71
CA CYS A 30 -2.47 -14.74 -8.92
C CYS A 30 -3.15 -13.96 -10.05
N THR A 31 -4.46 -14.11 -10.21
CA THR A 31 -5.27 -13.39 -11.19
C THR A 31 -5.47 -11.92 -10.81
N LEU A 32 -5.44 -11.59 -9.52
CA LEU A 32 -5.63 -10.22 -9.01
C LEU A 32 -4.34 -9.38 -9.01
N ILE A 33 -3.16 -9.99 -8.96
CA ILE A 33 -1.87 -9.27 -8.92
C ILE A 33 -1.73 -8.25 -10.05
N PRO A 34 -1.96 -8.59 -11.34
CA PRO A 34 -1.79 -7.63 -12.43
C PRO A 34 -2.72 -6.43 -12.31
N ALA A 35 -3.97 -6.66 -11.87
CA ALA A 35 -4.94 -5.61 -11.65
C ALA A 35 -4.53 -4.69 -10.49
N LEU A 36 -4.01 -5.26 -9.41
CA LEU A 36 -3.54 -4.52 -8.24
C LEU A 36 -2.28 -3.72 -8.52
N GLU A 37 -1.33 -4.29 -9.27
CA GLU A 37 -0.13 -3.60 -9.73
C GLU A 37 -0.49 -2.37 -10.58
N LEU A 38 -1.45 -2.54 -11.49
CA LEU A 38 -1.96 -1.44 -12.31
C LEU A 38 -2.64 -0.35 -11.46
N ALA A 39 -3.44 -0.74 -10.47
CA ALA A 39 -4.07 0.18 -9.54
C ALA A 39 -3.05 0.96 -8.72
N TYR A 40 -2.02 0.29 -8.20
CA TYR A 40 -0.91 0.92 -7.47
C TYR A 40 -0.16 1.93 -8.37
N LYS A 41 0.18 1.53 -9.60
CA LYS A 41 0.87 2.39 -10.58
C LYS A 41 0.09 3.64 -11.00
N LYS A 42 -1.24 3.61 -10.89
CA LYS A 42 -2.15 4.75 -11.15
C LYS A 42 -2.55 5.50 -9.89
N SER A 43 -2.19 5.03 -8.70
CA SER A 43 -2.45 5.75 -7.44
C SER A 43 -1.54 6.97 -7.31
N ILE A 44 -2.06 8.05 -6.72
CA ILE A 44 -1.30 9.28 -6.48
C ILE A 44 -0.46 9.08 -5.22
N HIS A 45 0.84 9.30 -5.32
CA HIS A 45 1.73 9.26 -4.17
C HIS A 45 1.54 10.51 -3.29
N TYR A 46 1.46 10.34 -1.97
CA TYR A 46 1.18 11.42 -1.01
C TYR A 46 2.19 12.57 -1.09
N GLU A 47 3.49 12.26 -1.12
CA GLU A 47 4.54 13.30 -1.08
C GLU A 47 4.75 13.97 -2.44
N THR A 48 4.55 13.22 -3.52
CA THR A 48 4.93 13.69 -4.86
C THR A 48 3.73 14.29 -5.62
N GLY A 49 2.50 13.99 -5.17
CA GLY A 49 1.27 14.41 -5.85
C GLY A 49 1.09 13.85 -7.27
N LYS A 50 1.99 12.96 -7.70
CA LYS A 50 2.02 12.34 -9.03
C LYS A 50 1.85 10.84 -8.90
N THR A 51 1.34 10.21 -9.95
CA THR A 51 1.27 8.76 -10.06
C THR A 51 2.64 8.17 -10.39
N GLN A 52 2.90 6.94 -9.97
CA GLN A 52 4.17 6.27 -10.27
C GLN A 52 4.38 6.12 -11.79
N SER A 53 3.33 5.79 -12.55
CA SER A 53 3.44 5.70 -14.01
C SER A 53 3.84 7.03 -14.66
N MET A 54 3.37 8.16 -14.10
CA MET A 54 3.75 9.49 -14.58
C MET A 54 5.22 9.79 -14.28
N LEU A 55 5.74 9.36 -13.14
CA LEU A 55 7.15 9.55 -12.76
C LEU A 55 8.10 8.65 -13.55
N GLU A 56 7.71 7.40 -13.79
CA GLU A 56 8.56 6.42 -14.49
C GLU A 56 8.54 6.58 -16.00
N LYS A 57 7.36 6.81 -16.58
CA LYS A 57 7.12 6.73 -18.02
C LYS A 57 6.65 8.05 -18.64
N GLY A 58 6.26 9.03 -17.82
CA GLY A 58 5.70 10.30 -18.30
C GLY A 58 4.25 10.21 -18.77
N TRP A 59 3.58 9.07 -18.64
CA TRP A 59 2.18 8.90 -19.02
C TRP A 59 1.46 7.86 -18.14
N ASN A 60 0.13 8.02 -18.03
CA ASN A 60 -0.72 7.08 -17.31
C ASN A 60 -1.45 6.14 -18.28
N PRO A 61 -1.44 4.82 -18.05
CA PRO A 61 -2.16 3.87 -18.88
C PRO A 61 -3.67 4.12 -18.83
N ARG A 62 -4.29 4.25 -20.01
CA ARG A 62 -5.75 4.42 -20.15
C ARG A 62 -6.43 3.09 -19.88
N LEU A 63 -7.40 3.07 -18.95
CA LEU A 63 -8.19 1.89 -18.67
C LEU A 63 -9.36 1.79 -19.66
N PRO A 64 -9.89 0.58 -19.93
CA PRO A 64 -11.09 0.40 -20.74
C PRO A 64 -12.28 1.23 -20.21
N TYR A 65 -12.41 1.32 -18.89
CA TYR A 65 -13.42 2.16 -18.23
C TYR A 65 -13.29 3.65 -18.58
N ASP A 66 -12.07 4.16 -18.77
CA ASP A 66 -11.83 5.56 -19.13
C ASP A 66 -12.38 5.91 -20.53
N LYS A 67 -12.61 4.89 -21.37
CA LYS A 67 -13.15 5.03 -22.74
C LYS A 67 -14.65 4.80 -22.84
N LEU A 68 -15.30 4.32 -21.77
CA LEU A 68 -16.74 4.09 -21.80
C LEU A 68 -17.46 5.44 -21.79
N LYS A 69 -18.29 5.69 -22.81
CA LYS A 69 -19.20 6.83 -22.82
C LYS A 69 -20.23 6.61 -21.71
N LYS A 70 -20.17 7.42 -20.66
CA LYS A 70 -21.05 7.32 -19.48
C LYS A 70 -22.54 7.39 -19.85
N ASP A 71 -22.84 8.06 -20.97
CA ASP A 71 -24.21 8.33 -21.42
C ASP A 71 -24.79 7.23 -22.30
N LEU A 72 -24.02 6.18 -22.66
CA LEU A 72 -24.40 5.20 -23.70
C LEU A 72 -24.47 3.74 -23.23
N VAL A 73 -24.20 3.47 -21.94
CA VAL A 73 -24.17 2.09 -21.43
C VAL A 73 -25.51 1.77 -20.79
N ASP A 74 -26.33 0.96 -21.45
CA ASP A 74 -27.45 0.28 -20.83
C ASP A 74 -26.88 -0.81 -19.91
N ILE A 75 -26.74 -0.48 -18.62
CA ILE A 75 -26.06 -1.33 -17.65
C ILE A 75 -27.00 -2.48 -17.29
N HIS A 76 -26.65 -3.69 -17.70
CA HIS A 76 -27.36 -4.90 -17.30
C HIS A 76 -27.53 -4.94 -15.76
N PRO A 77 -28.70 -5.32 -15.21
CA PRO A 77 -28.98 -5.23 -13.77
C PRO A 77 -28.01 -6.05 -12.89
N LYS A 78 -27.41 -7.12 -13.42
CA LYS A 78 -26.32 -7.84 -12.73
C LYS A 78 -25.01 -7.04 -12.65
N ALA A 79 -24.71 -6.23 -13.66
CA ALA A 79 -23.52 -5.37 -13.65
C ALA A 79 -23.69 -4.19 -12.69
N SER A 80 -24.92 -3.68 -12.51
CA SER A 80 -25.19 -2.62 -11.52
C SER A 80 -25.08 -3.12 -10.08
N SER A 81 -25.59 -4.31 -9.77
CA SER A 81 -25.42 -4.94 -8.45
C SER A 81 -23.96 -5.25 -8.15
N PHE A 82 -23.22 -5.76 -9.13
CA PHE A 82 -21.78 -6.02 -9.00
C PHE A 82 -20.96 -4.74 -8.76
N LYS A 83 -21.29 -3.65 -9.47
CA LYS A 83 -20.68 -2.34 -9.24
C LYS A 83 -20.91 -1.86 -7.81
N LEU A 84 -22.16 -1.95 -7.31
CA LEU A 84 -22.49 -1.55 -5.95
C LEU A 84 -21.70 -2.36 -4.91
N MET A 85 -21.54 -3.66 -5.13
CA MET A 85 -20.73 -4.53 -4.28
C MET A 85 -19.25 -4.09 -4.28
N LEU A 86 -18.68 -3.85 -5.46
CA LEU A 86 -17.31 -3.36 -5.61
C LEU A 86 -17.10 -2.00 -4.92
N ASP A 87 -18.04 -1.07 -5.08
CA ASP A 87 -17.95 0.25 -4.45
C ASP A 87 -17.97 0.13 -2.91
N LYS A 88 -18.83 -0.74 -2.36
CA LYS A 88 -18.84 -1.04 -0.92
C LYS A 88 -17.52 -1.64 -0.44
N ALA A 89 -16.99 -2.64 -1.16
CA ALA A 89 -15.71 -3.27 -0.84
C ALA A 89 -14.56 -2.25 -0.89
N ARG A 90 -14.56 -1.37 -1.90
CA ARG A 90 -13.58 -0.30 -2.05
C ARG A 90 -13.64 0.71 -0.91
N HIS A 91 -14.85 1.17 -0.54
CA HIS A 91 -15.02 2.08 0.59
C HIS A 91 -14.55 1.46 1.91
N HIS A 92 -14.85 0.17 2.11
CA HIS A 92 -14.39 -0.56 3.27
C HIS A 92 -12.86 -0.67 3.31
N ALA A 93 -12.23 -1.09 2.21
CA ALA A 93 -10.77 -1.18 2.10
C ALA A 93 -10.09 0.17 2.38
N ASN A 94 -10.62 1.26 1.82
CA ASN A 94 -10.10 2.61 2.07
C ASN A 94 -10.21 3.01 3.55
N ARG A 95 -11.32 2.70 4.20
CA ARG A 95 -11.50 2.97 5.64
C ARG A 95 -10.48 2.20 6.47
N CYS A 96 -10.34 0.91 6.23
CA CYS A 96 -9.34 0.09 6.91
C CYS A 96 -7.92 0.63 6.72
N MET A 97 -7.58 1.14 5.51
CA MET A 97 -6.28 1.77 5.25
C MET A 97 -6.08 3.01 6.11
N GLN A 98 -7.07 3.89 6.18
CA GLN A 98 -7.01 5.09 7.02
C GLN A 98 -6.88 4.75 8.51
N ASP A 99 -7.67 3.80 9.01
CA ASP A 99 -7.65 3.38 10.40
C ASP A 99 -6.31 2.78 10.80
N SER A 100 -5.72 1.99 9.90
CA SER A 100 -4.40 1.39 10.10
C SER A 100 -3.28 2.42 10.11
N LEU A 101 -3.31 3.40 9.19
CA LEU A 101 -2.35 4.52 9.19
C LEU A 101 -2.45 5.34 10.47
N LYS A 102 -3.68 5.66 10.90
CA LYS A 102 -3.94 6.38 12.15
C LYS A 102 -3.39 5.61 13.36
N SER A 103 -3.70 4.32 13.46
CA SER A 103 -3.24 3.46 14.56
C SER A 103 -1.72 3.32 14.58
N ALA A 104 -1.07 3.22 13.41
CA ALA A 104 0.38 3.16 13.30
C ALA A 104 1.03 4.47 13.77
N LYS A 105 0.48 5.62 13.38
CA LYS A 105 0.94 6.93 13.84
C LYS A 105 0.78 7.07 15.35
N GLU A 106 -0.39 6.77 15.90
CA GLU A 106 -0.63 6.86 17.35
C GLU A 106 0.31 5.94 18.15
N ARG A 107 0.59 4.72 17.65
CA ARG A 107 1.55 3.81 18.29
C ARG A 107 2.98 4.37 18.23
N TRP A 108 3.36 4.98 17.11
CA TRP A 108 4.65 5.62 16.97
C TRP A 108 4.77 6.78 17.96
N ASP A 109 3.82 7.72 17.96
CA ASP A 109 3.83 8.90 18.83
C ASP A 109 3.83 8.53 20.33
N LYS A 110 3.16 7.43 20.72
CA LYS A 110 3.18 6.92 22.11
C LYS A 110 4.52 6.34 22.55
N SER A 111 5.23 5.68 21.63
CA SER A 111 6.48 4.97 21.95
C SER A 111 7.73 5.81 21.68
N HIS A 112 7.67 6.74 20.72
CA HIS A 112 8.77 7.62 20.36
C HIS A 112 8.78 8.86 21.24
N LYS A 113 9.61 8.81 22.28
CA LYS A 113 10.08 10.02 22.97
C LYS A 113 11.36 10.46 22.27
N PRO A 114 11.42 11.68 21.69
CA PRO A 114 12.67 12.17 21.15
C PRO A 114 13.70 12.25 22.28
N PRO A 115 14.93 11.75 22.10
CA PRO A 115 15.98 11.90 23.10
C PRO A 115 16.34 13.38 23.24
N ASP A 116 16.50 13.86 24.48
CA ASP A 116 17.06 15.18 24.76
C ASP A 116 18.58 15.09 24.58
N LEU A 117 19.06 15.44 23.39
CA LEU A 117 20.47 15.41 23.04
C LEU A 117 21.06 16.82 23.22
N LYS A 118 22.07 16.95 24.07
CA LYS A 118 22.78 18.21 24.31
C LYS A 118 24.14 18.22 23.61
N ILE A 119 24.63 19.42 23.33
CA ILE A 119 25.95 19.62 22.74
C ILE A 119 27.00 19.13 23.75
N GLY A 120 27.76 18.09 23.37
CA GLY A 120 28.75 17.44 24.22
C GLY A 120 28.39 16.01 24.65
N ASP A 121 27.16 15.55 24.39
CA ASP A 121 26.75 14.18 24.72
C ASP A 121 27.37 13.16 23.75
N PHE A 122 27.91 12.06 24.31
CA PHE A 122 28.39 10.94 23.52
C PHE A 122 27.21 10.07 23.09
N VAL A 123 26.99 9.96 21.78
CA VAL A 123 25.93 9.14 21.20
C VAL A 123 26.51 7.96 20.42
N LEU A 124 25.87 6.80 20.59
CA LEU A 124 26.22 5.62 19.81
C LEU A 124 25.57 5.71 18.43
N VAL A 125 26.39 5.67 17.38
CA VAL A 125 25.92 5.69 16.00
C VAL A 125 26.06 4.30 15.40
N SER A 126 24.97 3.78 14.82
CA SER A 126 25.00 2.48 14.17
C SER A 126 25.92 2.50 12.94
N ALA A 127 26.98 1.69 12.95
CA ALA A 127 27.94 1.57 11.86
C ALA A 127 27.36 0.91 10.59
N LEU A 128 26.10 0.47 10.59
CA LEU A 128 25.50 -0.35 9.52
C LEU A 128 25.48 0.33 8.15
N ASN A 129 25.33 1.65 8.12
CA ASN A 129 25.26 2.44 6.87
C ASN A 129 26.57 3.19 6.56
N PHE A 130 27.62 2.98 7.36
CA PHE A 130 28.91 3.61 7.12
C PHE A 130 29.74 2.75 6.18
N ASN A 131 29.79 3.17 4.92
CA ASN A 131 30.60 2.56 3.85
C ASN A 131 32.12 2.59 4.14
N ASN A 132 32.54 3.34 5.16
CA ASN A 132 33.93 3.58 5.51
C ASN A 132 34.48 2.65 6.63
N THR A 133 33.67 1.75 7.20
CA THR A 133 34.13 0.82 8.25
C THR A 133 34.35 -0.61 7.72
N LYS A 134 35.14 -0.74 6.64
CA LYS A 134 35.55 -2.03 6.04
C LYS A 134 36.54 -2.80 6.93
N GLY A 135 36.10 -3.22 8.11
CA GLY A 135 36.79 -4.17 8.99
C GLY A 135 36.06 -5.51 9.08
N ARG A 136 36.78 -6.61 9.30
CA ARG A 136 36.22 -7.97 9.40
C ARG A 136 35.11 -8.04 10.46
N LYS A 137 33.90 -8.47 10.06
CA LYS A 137 32.68 -8.57 10.90
C LYS A 137 32.82 -9.39 12.20
N LYS A 138 33.88 -10.19 12.35
CA LYS A 138 34.07 -11.10 13.49
C LYS A 138 34.82 -10.49 14.69
N LEU A 139 35.23 -9.22 14.61
CA LEU A 139 36.05 -8.54 15.63
C LEU A 139 35.47 -7.18 16.06
N LYS A 140 34.17 -6.94 15.90
CA LYS A 140 33.55 -5.72 16.41
C LYS A 140 32.84 -6.05 17.72
N ASP A 141 33.34 -5.51 18.82
CA ASP A 141 32.62 -5.53 20.09
C ASP A 141 31.27 -4.86 19.90
N CYS A 142 30.22 -5.47 20.44
CA CYS A 142 28.88 -4.90 20.34
C CYS A 142 28.73 -3.63 21.21
N PHE A 143 29.66 -3.37 22.14
CA PHE A 143 29.51 -2.34 23.18
C PHE A 143 30.82 -1.77 23.77
N ALA A 144 31.93 -1.75 23.03
CA ALA A 144 33.17 -1.09 23.49
C ALA A 144 33.32 0.30 22.87
#